data_AF-A0A522HJP1-F1
#
_entry.id   AF-A0A522HJP1-F1
#
_cell.length_a   1.000
_cell.length_b   1.000
_cell.length_c   1.000
_cell.angle_alpha   90.00
_cell.angle_beta   90.00
_cell.angle_gamma   90.00
#
_symmetry.space_group_name_H-M   'P 1'
#
loop_
_entity.id
_entity.type
_entity.pdbx_description
1 polymer ?
#
loop_
_entity_poly.entity_id
_entity_poly.type
_entity_poly.pdbx_seq_one_letter_code
_entity_poly.pdbx_strand_id
1 'polypeptide(L)'
;MPNSLNLDAKICHWSFASDDMDTKSIEKGTISICFVAEALECIRARGQDQNRLLTQAGISPELLESPQARVSSTHYGQLWHLITQAMDDEFFGMDRHRMKAGSFTLLCHSVIHSDTLERALRRALRFLHLVLDDMVGELRCDGDLAHIVVKDHV
;
A
#
# COMPACT_ATOMS: atom_id res chain seq x y z
N MET A 1 -0.58 -18.77 18.80
CA MET A 1 -0.77 -17.53 19.58
C MET A 1 -0.64 -16.38 18.58
N PRO A 2 -1.69 -15.61 18.26
CA PRO A 2 -1.55 -14.55 17.26
C PRO A 2 -0.76 -13.39 17.88
N ASN A 3 0.19 -12.86 17.12
CA ASN A 3 0.97 -11.67 17.44
C ASN A 3 0.01 -10.48 17.68
N SER A 4 -0.26 -10.13 18.93
CA SER A 4 -0.88 -8.85 19.26
C SER A 4 0.14 -7.74 19.04
N LEU A 5 -0.15 -6.82 18.12
CA LEU A 5 0.62 -5.61 17.93
C LEU A 5 0.28 -4.65 19.09
N ASN A 6 1.24 -4.43 19.99
CA ASN A 6 1.06 -3.53 21.13
C ASN A 6 0.94 -2.08 20.64
N LEU A 7 -0.19 -1.43 20.94
CA LEU A 7 -0.50 -0.05 20.52
C LEU A 7 0.37 1.02 21.20
N ASP A 8 0.92 0.69 22.36
CA ASP A 8 1.89 1.51 23.10
C ASP A 8 3.34 1.26 22.69
N ALA A 9 3.57 0.34 21.74
CA ALA A 9 4.91 0.09 21.23
C ALA A 9 5.48 1.37 20.60
N LYS A 10 6.69 1.73 21.04
CA LYS A 10 7.46 2.82 20.44
C LYS A 10 7.95 2.39 19.06
N ILE A 11 7.48 3.07 18.02
CA ILE A 11 7.86 2.81 16.62
C ILE A 11 9.38 2.92 16.44
N CYS A 12 10.05 3.79 17.19
CA CYS A 12 11.49 4.06 17.06
C CYS A 12 12.42 3.20 17.95
N HIS A 13 11.93 2.16 18.64
CA HIS A 13 12.78 1.29 19.49
C HIS A 13 12.99 -0.11 18.87
N TRP A 14 13.18 -0.14 17.55
CA TRP A 14 13.88 -1.25 16.90
C TRP A 14 15.37 -1.08 17.19
N SER A 15 15.93 -1.88 18.09
CA SER A 15 17.37 -1.86 18.38
C SER A 15 18.11 -2.27 17.11
N PHE A 16 18.63 -1.30 16.37
CA PHE A 16 19.69 -1.50 15.38
C PHE A 16 20.95 -1.95 16.14
N ALA A 17 21.02 -3.24 16.48
CA ALA A 17 22.30 -3.89 16.68
C ALA A 17 22.88 -4.09 15.29
N SER A 18 23.97 -3.38 15.01
CA SER A 18 24.79 -3.55 13.81
C SER A 18 25.32 -4.99 13.77
N ASP A 19 24.66 -5.84 12.99
CA ASP A 19 25.26 -7.03 12.41
C ASP A 19 25.02 -6.96 10.91
N ASP A 20 26.14 -6.97 10.19
CA ASP A 20 26.36 -7.05 8.75
C ASP A 20 25.10 -7.38 7.92
N MET A 21 24.41 -6.35 7.43
CA MET A 21 23.22 -6.52 6.60
C MET A 21 23.66 -6.76 5.15
N ASP A 22 24.02 -8.01 4.87
CA ASP A 22 23.97 -8.59 3.54
C ASP A 22 22.63 -8.16 2.92
N THR A 23 22.67 -7.25 1.95
CA THR A 23 21.47 -6.70 1.29
C THR A 23 20.94 -7.74 0.31
N LYS A 24 20.71 -8.95 0.80
CA LYS A 24 19.94 -9.96 0.12
C LYS A 24 18.51 -9.45 0.16
N SER A 25 18.03 -8.96 -0.98
CA SER A 25 16.64 -8.58 -1.19
C SER A 25 15.75 -9.68 -0.62
N ILE A 26 15.21 -9.48 0.57
CA ILE A 26 14.23 -10.38 1.15
C ILE A 26 13.02 -10.23 0.22
N GLU A 27 12.86 -11.16 -0.73
CA GLU A 27 11.65 -11.24 -1.52
C GLU A 27 10.49 -11.38 -0.52
N LYS A 28 9.64 -10.36 -0.44
CA LYS A 28 8.56 -10.24 0.56
C LYS A 28 7.37 -11.15 0.23
N GLY A 29 7.63 -12.28 -0.42
CA GLY A 29 6.64 -13.19 -0.99
C GLY A 29 6.25 -12.83 -2.43
N THR A 30 5.28 -13.59 -2.94
CA THR A 30 4.74 -13.45 -4.30
C THR A 30 3.30 -12.95 -4.24
N ILE A 31 2.88 -12.21 -5.26
CA ILE A 31 1.54 -11.64 -5.41
C ILE A 31 0.79 -12.44 -6.48
N SER A 32 -0.48 -12.76 -6.23
CA SER A 32 -1.34 -13.43 -7.21
C SER A 32 -1.56 -12.54 -8.43
N ILE A 33 -1.61 -13.12 -9.62
CA ILE A 33 -1.86 -12.39 -10.86
C ILE A 33 -3.20 -11.63 -10.85
N CYS A 34 -4.20 -12.08 -10.08
CA CYS A 34 -5.48 -11.38 -9.96
C CYS A 34 -5.31 -9.94 -9.46
N PHE A 35 -4.43 -9.70 -8.48
CA PHE A 35 -4.15 -8.35 -7.98
C PHE A 35 -3.42 -7.48 -9.02
N VAL A 36 -2.58 -8.10 -9.85
CA VAL A 36 -1.94 -7.41 -10.99
C VAL A 36 -3.01 -6.97 -11.99
N ALA A 37 -3.94 -7.87 -12.32
CA ALA A 37 -5.03 -7.58 -13.25
C ALA A 37 -5.97 -6.48 -12.72
N GLU A 38 -6.29 -6.51 -11.42
CA GLU A 38 -7.11 -5.50 -10.73
C GLU A 38 -6.43 -4.13 -10.72
N ALA A 39 -5.15 -4.06 -10.36
CA ALA A 39 -4.39 -2.80 -10.36
C ALA A 39 -4.37 -2.13 -11.74
N LEU A 40 -4.36 -2.93 -12.82
CA LEU A 40 -4.39 -2.44 -14.20
C LEU A 40 -5.76 -1.98 -14.69
N GLU A 41 -6.86 -2.21 -13.96
CA GLU A 41 -8.20 -1.77 -14.40
C GLU A 41 -8.26 -0.26 -14.61
N CYS A 42 -7.60 0.51 -13.74
CA CYS A 42 -7.58 1.96 -13.84
C CYS A 42 -6.85 2.47 -15.11
N ILE A 43 -5.80 1.73 -15.54
CA ILE A 43 -5.05 1.98 -16.78
C ILE A 43 -5.92 1.63 -17.99
N ARG A 44 -6.58 0.46 -17.96
CA ARG A 44 -7.52 0.00 -19.00
C ARG A 44 -8.66 0.99 -19.20
N ALA A 45 -9.28 1.45 -18.11
CA ALA A 45 -10.40 2.38 -18.13
C ALA A 45 -10.03 3.73 -18.78
N ARG A 46 -8.75 4.14 -18.72
CA ARG A 46 -8.23 5.34 -19.38
C ARG A 46 -7.68 5.09 -20.79
N GLY A 47 -7.78 3.86 -21.31
CA GLY A 47 -7.28 3.49 -22.64
C GLY A 47 -5.76 3.53 -22.77
N GLN A 48 -5.03 3.45 -21.64
CA GLN A 48 -3.57 3.46 -21.62
C GLN A 48 -2.99 2.05 -21.85
N ASP A 49 -1.74 1.98 -22.33
CA ASP A 49 -1.07 0.71 -22.63
C ASP A 49 -0.58 0.00 -21.36
N GLN A 50 -1.39 -0.94 -20.88
CA GLN A 50 -1.05 -1.79 -19.72
C GLN A 50 0.17 -2.69 -19.96
N ASN A 51 0.39 -3.15 -21.20
CA ASN A 51 1.48 -4.09 -21.51
C ASN A 51 2.83 -3.39 -21.41
N ARG A 52 2.88 -2.11 -21.79
CA ARG A 52 4.05 -1.27 -21.58
C ARG A 52 4.40 -1.15 -20.09
N LEU A 53 3.42 -0.90 -19.22
CA LEU A 53 3.67 -0.78 -17.76
C LEU A 53 4.12 -2.10 -17.14
N LEU A 54 3.51 -3.22 -17.54
CA LEU A 54 3.93 -4.56 -17.11
C LEU A 54 5.39 -4.84 -17.51
N THR A 55 5.73 -4.59 -18.77
CA THR A 55 7.10 -4.79 -19.27
C THR A 55 8.11 -3.92 -18.52
N GLN A 56 7.77 -2.65 -18.26
CA GLN A 56 8.62 -1.75 -17.48
C GLN A 56 8.79 -2.21 -16.02
N ALA A 57 7.78 -2.86 -15.45
CA ALA A 57 7.83 -3.46 -14.12
C ALA A 57 8.51 -4.85 -14.07
N GLY A 58 9.03 -5.34 -15.19
CA GLY A 58 9.63 -6.69 -15.28
C GLY A 58 8.60 -7.83 -15.23
N ILE A 59 7.33 -7.55 -15.52
CA ILE A 59 6.24 -8.54 -15.56
C ILE A 59 5.90 -8.84 -17.03
N SER A 60 5.96 -10.11 -17.41
CA SER A 60 5.54 -10.56 -18.74
C SER A 60 4.01 -10.42 -18.88
N PRO A 61 3.49 -9.73 -19.90
CA PRO A 61 2.05 -9.56 -20.10
C PRO A 61 1.28 -10.88 -20.25
N GLU A 62 1.94 -11.90 -20.79
CA GLU A 62 1.39 -13.25 -20.98
C GLU A 62 1.00 -13.91 -19.64
N LEU A 63 1.57 -13.47 -18.52
CA LEU A 63 1.19 -13.97 -17.20
C LEU A 63 -0.28 -13.69 -16.87
N LEU A 64 -0.88 -12.62 -17.43
CA LEU A 64 -2.30 -12.31 -17.24
C LEU A 64 -3.23 -13.40 -17.77
N GLU A 65 -2.76 -14.25 -18.68
CA GLU A 65 -3.55 -15.35 -19.25
C GLU A 65 -3.56 -16.61 -18.38
N SER A 66 -2.75 -16.64 -17.31
CA SER A 66 -2.60 -17.80 -16.43
C SER A 66 -3.15 -17.50 -15.03
N PRO A 67 -4.38 -17.96 -14.67
CA PRO A 67 -5.04 -17.60 -13.40
C PRO A 67 -4.29 -17.96 -12.12
N GLN A 68 -3.35 -18.91 -12.20
CA GLN A 68 -2.55 -19.39 -11.07
C GLN A 68 -1.16 -18.73 -11.02
N ALA A 69 -0.84 -17.86 -11.99
CA ALA A 69 0.43 -17.17 -12.02
C ALA A 69 0.62 -16.28 -10.79
N ARG A 70 1.88 -16.12 -10.41
CA ARG A 70 2.29 -15.25 -9.32
C ARG A 70 3.50 -14.44 -9.76
N VAL A 71 3.57 -13.20 -9.29
CA VAL A 71 4.69 -12.28 -9.57
C VAL A 71 5.44 -11.99 -8.28
N SER A 72 6.73 -11.62 -8.39
CA SER A 72 7.48 -11.14 -7.23
C SER A 72 6.85 -9.87 -6.68
N SER A 73 6.81 -9.74 -5.34
CA SER A 73 6.37 -8.51 -4.67
C SER A 73 7.18 -7.29 -5.09
N THR A 74 8.46 -7.46 -5.47
CA THR A 74 9.31 -6.38 -6.00
C THR A 74 8.78 -5.86 -7.34
N HIS A 75 8.49 -6.75 -8.29
CA HIS A 75 7.93 -6.36 -9.60
C HIS A 75 6.54 -5.76 -9.44
N TYR A 76 5.71 -6.29 -8.54
CA TYR A 76 4.41 -5.69 -8.24
C TYR A 76 4.53 -4.28 -7.65
N GLY A 77 5.49 -4.06 -6.73
CA GLY A 77 5.77 -2.73 -6.20
C GLY A 77 6.24 -1.74 -7.28
N GLN A 78 7.06 -2.20 -8.23
CA GLN A 78 7.45 -1.38 -9.39
C GLN A 78 6.24 -1.02 -10.25
N LEU A 79 5.36 -1.99 -10.54
CA LEU A 79 4.12 -1.75 -11.26
C LEU A 79 3.23 -0.73 -10.55
N TRP A 80 3.06 -0.86 -9.24
CA TRP A 80 2.29 0.09 -8.42
C TRP A 80 2.80 1.52 -8.58
N HIS A 81 4.12 1.73 -8.50
CA HIS A 81 4.73 3.04 -8.69
C HIS A 81 4.54 3.59 -10.11
N LEU A 82 4.67 2.74 -11.13
CA LEU A 82 4.44 3.13 -12.52
C LEU A 82 2.98 3.54 -12.77
N ILE A 83 2.02 2.79 -12.23
CA ILE A 83 0.59 3.14 -12.31
C ILE A 83 0.34 4.48 -11.61
N THR A 84 0.86 4.65 -10.39
CA THR A 84 0.74 5.91 -9.64
C THR A 84 1.22 7.10 -10.47
N GLN A 85 2.39 6.98 -11.09
CA GLN A 85 2.97 8.05 -11.93
C GLN A 85 2.15 8.31 -13.19
N ALA A 86 1.69 7.25 -13.87
CA ALA A 86 0.86 7.37 -15.07
C ALA A 86 -0.50 8.02 -14.78
N MET A 87 -1.00 7.84 -13.56
CA MET A 87 -2.33 8.27 -13.15
C MET A 87 -2.34 9.62 -12.40
N ASP A 88 -1.18 10.06 -11.89
CA ASP A 88 -1.05 11.05 -10.82
C ASP A 88 -1.97 10.73 -9.62
N ASP A 89 -2.11 9.43 -9.32
CA ASP A 89 -3.08 8.90 -8.36
C ASP A 89 -2.55 7.65 -7.65
N GLU A 90 -2.27 7.76 -6.36
CA GLU A 90 -1.80 6.68 -5.49
C GLU A 90 -2.91 5.73 -5.04
N PHE A 91 -4.18 6.07 -5.30
CA PHE A 91 -5.35 5.28 -4.90
C PHE A 91 -6.06 4.63 -6.10
N PHE A 92 -5.40 4.55 -7.27
CA PHE A 92 -5.87 3.79 -8.45
C PHE A 92 -7.24 4.23 -8.97
N GLY A 93 -7.66 5.47 -8.71
CA GLY A 93 -8.99 5.96 -9.07
C GLY A 93 -10.12 5.27 -8.31
N MET A 94 -9.85 4.65 -7.16
CA MET A 94 -10.87 4.02 -6.30
C MET A 94 -11.65 5.04 -5.45
N ASP A 95 -11.32 6.33 -5.56
CA ASP A 95 -12.00 7.43 -4.89
C ASP A 95 -12.41 8.46 -5.96
N ARG A 96 -13.45 9.26 -5.67
CA ARG A 96 -13.96 10.31 -6.57
C ARG A 96 -12.91 11.30 -7.01
N HIS A 97 -11.95 11.62 -6.15
CA HIS A 97 -10.80 12.42 -6.51
C HIS A 97 -9.50 11.64 -6.35
N ARG A 98 -8.49 12.03 -7.13
CA ARG A 98 -7.19 11.37 -7.07
C ARG A 98 -6.46 11.69 -5.77
N MET A 99 -5.86 10.67 -5.17
CA MET A 99 -4.83 10.84 -4.15
C MET A 99 -3.52 11.19 -4.85
N LYS A 100 -3.19 12.48 -4.98
CA LYS A 100 -2.01 12.94 -5.75
C LYS A 100 -0.74 12.20 -5.38
N ALA A 101 0.11 11.93 -6.38
CA ALA A 101 1.43 11.34 -6.15
C ALA A 101 2.24 12.16 -5.13
N GLY A 102 2.81 11.49 -4.13
CA GLY A 102 3.50 12.09 -2.98
C GLY A 102 2.65 12.17 -1.71
N SER A 103 1.33 11.95 -1.78
CA SER A 103 0.45 11.97 -0.60
C SER A 103 0.85 10.90 0.42
N PHE A 104 1.19 9.70 -0.03
CA PHE A 104 1.65 8.60 0.81
C PHE A 104 3.01 8.90 1.45
N THR A 105 3.91 9.56 0.72
CA THR A 105 5.18 10.04 1.30
C THR A 105 4.94 11.05 2.42
N LEU A 106 4.02 12.00 2.22
CA LEU A 106 3.64 12.96 3.26
C LEU A 106 2.97 12.27 4.46
N LEU A 107 2.11 11.27 4.21
CA LEU A 107 1.54 10.43 5.25
C LEU A 107 2.65 9.76 6.07
N CYS A 108 3.62 9.11 5.42
CA CYS A 108 4.76 8.46 6.08
C CYS A 108 5.53 9.45 6.95
N HIS A 109 5.90 10.62 6.41
CA HIS A 109 6.59 11.66 7.18
C HIS A 109 5.76 12.16 8.37
N SER A 110 4.44 12.22 8.23
CA SER A 110 3.57 12.65 9.32
C SER A 110 3.57 11.63 10.47
N VAL A 111 3.70 10.32 10.21
CA VAL A 111 3.54 9.28 11.23
C VAL A 111 4.85 8.73 11.79
N ILE A 112 5.96 8.79 11.04
CA ILE A 112 7.22 8.12 11.39
C ILE A 112 7.82 8.55 12.75
N HIS A 113 7.50 9.76 13.20
CA HIS A 113 7.95 10.30 14.48
C HIS A 113 6.89 10.18 15.59
N SER A 114 5.87 9.34 15.42
CA SER A 114 4.85 9.14 16.45
C SER A 114 5.39 8.26 17.58
N ASP A 115 5.13 8.67 18.81
CA ASP A 115 5.63 7.99 20.01
C ASP A 115 5.00 6.60 20.21
N THR A 116 3.78 6.40 19.70
CA THR A 116 3.01 5.15 19.83
C THR A 116 2.34 4.79 18.52
N LEU A 117 2.08 3.49 18.33
CA LEU A 117 1.34 2.98 17.18
C LEU A 117 -0.08 3.56 17.12
N GLU A 118 -0.77 3.69 18.25
CA GLU A 118 -2.09 4.34 18.28
C GLU A 118 -2.04 5.77 17.70
N ARG A 119 -1.05 6.58 18.12
CA ARG A 119 -0.89 7.96 17.62
C ARG A 119 -0.61 7.96 16.12
N ALA A 120 0.23 7.05 15.63
CA ALA A 120 0.51 6.89 14.21
C ALA A 120 -0.74 6.52 13.43
N LEU A 121 -1.50 5.50 13.85
CA LEU A 121 -2.72 5.04 13.20
C LEU A 121 -3.79 6.14 13.18
N ARG A 122 -4.03 6.81 14.31
CA ARG A 122 -4.99 7.93 14.36
C ARG A 122 -4.58 9.07 13.44
N ARG A 123 -3.28 9.38 13.34
CA ARG A 123 -2.78 10.42 12.42
C ARG A 123 -2.92 9.98 10.96
N ALA A 124 -2.63 8.72 10.67
CA ALA A 124 -2.80 8.15 9.34
C ALA A 124 -4.26 8.22 8.87
N LEU A 125 -5.19 7.77 9.70
CA LEU A 125 -6.62 7.80 9.39
C LEU A 125 -7.15 9.22 9.18
N ARG A 126 -6.68 10.20 9.98
CA ARG A 126 -7.04 11.61 9.77
C ARG A 126 -6.49 12.16 8.46
N PHE A 127 -5.26 11.79 8.10
CA PHE A 127 -4.68 12.18 6.81
C PHE A 127 -5.47 11.58 5.65
N LEU A 128 -5.79 10.28 5.72
CA LEU A 128 -6.58 9.61 4.68
C LEU A 128 -7.97 10.23 4.53
N HIS A 129 -8.66 10.55 5.63
CA HIS A 129 -9.95 11.25 5.57
C HIS A 129 -9.85 12.69 5.03
N LEU A 130 -8.67 13.32 5.03
CA LEU A 130 -8.48 14.62 4.37
C LEU A 130 -8.28 14.47 2.86
N VAL A 131 -7.82 13.30 2.41
CA VAL A 131 -7.34 13.05 1.05
C VAL A 131 -8.21 12.07 0.27
N LEU A 132 -9.16 11.39 0.93
CA LEU A 132 -10.14 10.48 0.35
C LEU A 132 -11.54 10.99 0.72
N ASP A 133 -12.43 11.09 -0.26
CA ASP A 133 -13.80 11.58 -0.09
C ASP A 133 -14.78 10.45 0.26
N ASP A 134 -14.63 9.28 -0.37
CA ASP A 134 -15.60 8.19 -0.30
C ASP A 134 -15.26 7.19 0.82
N MET A 135 -13.99 7.10 1.20
CA MET A 135 -13.47 6.13 2.14
C MET A 135 -13.07 6.75 3.48
N VAL A 136 -13.70 6.27 4.57
CA VAL A 136 -13.40 6.74 5.93
C VAL A 136 -12.96 5.57 6.81
N GLY A 137 -11.77 5.70 7.40
CA GLY A 137 -11.25 4.75 8.37
C GLY A 137 -11.36 5.26 9.82
N GLU A 138 -11.81 4.39 10.72
CA GLU A 138 -12.02 4.68 12.14
C GLU A 138 -11.24 3.67 13.00
N LEU A 139 -10.37 4.15 13.88
CA LEU A 139 -9.69 3.29 14.85
C LEU A 139 -10.57 3.11 16.09
N ARG A 140 -10.97 1.86 16.36
CA ARG A 140 -11.69 1.44 17.55
C ARG A 140 -10.81 0.55 18.41
N CYS A 141 -10.76 0.83 19.71
CA CYS A 141 -10.05 0.00 20.67
C CYS A 141 -11.08 -0.60 21.63
N ASP A 142 -11.05 -1.92 21.81
CA ASP A 142 -11.87 -2.69 22.74
C ASP A 142 -10.96 -3.60 23.58
N GLY A 143 -10.71 -3.19 24.82
CA GLY A 143 -9.72 -3.82 25.68
C GLY A 143 -8.34 -3.89 25.02
N ASP A 144 -7.83 -5.11 24.87
CA ASP A 144 -6.52 -5.41 24.28
C ASP A 144 -6.55 -5.52 22.74
N LEU A 145 -7.71 -5.28 22.11
CA LEU A 145 -7.88 -5.37 20.66
C LEU A 145 -8.08 -3.98 20.05
N ALA A 146 -7.42 -3.73 18.93
CA ALA A 146 -7.72 -2.60 18.06
C ALA A 146 -8.20 -3.07 16.71
N HIS A 147 -9.20 -2.36 16.18
CA HIS A 147 -9.81 -2.58 14.89
C HIS A 147 -9.79 -1.28 14.09
N ILE A 148 -9.45 -1.37 12.81
CA ILE A 148 -9.69 -0.31 11.85
C ILE A 148 -10.99 -0.67 11.12
N VAL A 149 -12.03 0.14 11.33
CA VAL A 149 -13.30 0.02 10.61
C VAL A 149 -13.22 0.93 9.41
N VAL A 150 -13.28 0.35 8.21
CA VAL A 150 -13.34 1.09 6.95
C VAL A 150 -14.79 1.14 6.49
N LYS A 151 -15.27 2.35 6.19
CA LYS A 151 -16.59 2.60 5.63
C LYS A 151 -16.41 3.19 4.24
N ASP A 152 -17.11 2.61 3.29
CA ASP A 152 -17.15 3.05 1.90
C ASP A 152 -18.51 3.71 1.64
N HIS A 153 -18.49 4.96 1.16
CA HIS A 153 -19.68 5.75 0.86
C HIS A 153 -19.85 5.85 -0.66
N VAL A 154 -20.08 4.72 -1.33
CA VAL A 154 -20.42 4.67 -2.76
C VAL A 154 -21.80 5.23 -3.04
#